data_AF-A0A921Z0Y4-F1
#
_entry.id   AF-A0A921Z0Y4-F1
#
_cell.length_a   1.000
_cell.length_b   1.000
_cell.length_c   1.000
_cell.angle_alpha   90.00
_cell.angle_beta   90.00
_cell.angle_gamma   90.00
#
_symmetry.space_group_name_H-M   'P 1'
#
loop_
_entity.id
_entity.type
_entity.pdbx_description
1 polymer ?
#
loop_
_entity_poly.entity_id
_entity_poly.type
_entity_poly.pdbx_seq_one_letter_code
_entity_poly.pdbx_strand_id
1 'polypeptide(L)'
;MFNSEDNRIDSGRYATNSQSIQFGPWHVSYDISCILPSVCSTKVVCERDDDQFCQFCIYCKELSIPHFPDMVFPKNTLKLAHKSGAIIHFNPLDALKCVGKNEIIEVSCAEAWQEARPESEKLKKAFDWTFSTDYKGTLTDNIVVEETHEVIDFEILKQRDQILFYHDLTLFEDELHDHGVSKLSVKIRVMPSYWYVLLRYFLRVDDVLVRSRETRMFHLLNTDYVLREYTFKEANAKDLNMPTSQMKEADDVIPYLTVKEKVTHKLIVNFDSNS
;
A
#
# COMPACT_ATOMS: atom_id res chain seq x y z
N MET A 1 48.50 23.03 20.94
CA MET A 1 48.15 22.14 19.81
C MET A 1 46.88 21.44 20.20
N PHE A 2 45.76 21.91 19.66
CA PHE A 2 44.42 21.48 20.05
C PHE A 2 44.06 20.14 19.39
N ASN A 3 43.36 19.32 20.18
CA ASN A 3 42.84 17.98 19.88
C ASN A 3 42.09 17.92 18.55
N SER A 4 42.33 16.86 17.78
CA SER A 4 41.38 16.34 16.79
C SER A 4 40.61 15.21 17.46
N GLU A 5 39.51 15.57 18.11
CA GLU A 5 38.50 14.60 18.53
C GLU A 5 37.68 14.19 17.30
N ASP A 6 37.59 12.87 17.17
CA ASP A 6 36.78 12.12 16.22
C ASP A 6 35.31 12.54 16.35
N ASN A 7 34.84 13.43 15.46
CA ASN A 7 33.42 13.77 15.34
C ASN A 7 32.67 12.62 14.65
N ARG A 8 32.48 11.52 15.37
CA ARG A 8 31.41 10.56 15.10
C ARG A 8 30.09 11.22 15.45
N ILE A 9 29.51 11.93 14.48
CA ILE A 9 28.13 12.37 14.55
C ILE A 9 27.26 11.10 14.53
N ASP A 10 26.63 10.86 15.67
CA ASP A 10 25.73 9.77 16.01
C ASP A 10 24.69 9.51 14.90
N SER A 11 25.01 8.62 13.97
CA SER A 11 24.13 8.16 12.88
C SER A 11 23.33 6.91 13.28
N GLY A 12 23.17 6.67 14.59
CA GLY A 12 22.78 5.37 15.14
C GLY A 12 21.32 5.18 15.56
N ARG A 13 20.31 5.82 14.95
CA ARG A 13 18.91 5.67 15.45
C ARG A 13 17.79 5.24 14.50
N TYR A 14 18.04 5.05 13.20
CA TYR A 14 17.04 4.41 12.33
C TYR A 14 17.75 3.52 11.31
N ALA A 15 18.02 2.27 11.69
CA ALA A 15 18.49 1.27 10.75
C ALA A 15 17.36 0.99 9.74
N THR A 16 17.47 1.52 8.53
CA THR A 16 16.72 1.03 7.38
C THR A 16 17.16 -0.41 7.16
N ASN A 17 16.27 -1.37 7.46
CA ASN A 17 16.53 -2.77 7.18
C ASN A 17 16.03 -3.04 5.77
N SER A 18 16.93 -3.50 4.90
CA SER A 18 16.63 -3.83 3.53
C SER A 18 17.14 -5.23 3.22
N GLN A 19 16.33 -5.98 2.47
CA GLN A 19 16.72 -7.30 1.97
C GLN A 19 16.29 -7.44 0.53
N SER A 20 16.97 -8.33 -0.18
CA SER A 20 16.64 -8.66 -1.56
C SER A 20 16.90 -10.12 -1.87
N ILE A 21 16.23 -10.61 -2.91
CA ILE A 21 16.43 -11.94 -3.49
C ILE A 21 16.38 -11.84 -5.01
N GLN A 22 17.22 -12.63 -5.67
CA GLN A 22 17.13 -12.86 -7.11
C GLN A 22 16.23 -14.08 -7.37
N PHE A 23 15.18 -13.90 -8.17
CA PHE A 23 14.27 -14.97 -8.60
C PHE A 23 14.14 -14.95 -10.12
N GLY A 24 14.88 -15.84 -10.80
CA GLY A 24 14.94 -15.84 -12.26
C GLY A 24 15.30 -14.45 -12.81
N PRO A 25 14.48 -13.87 -13.70
CA PRO A 25 14.75 -12.54 -14.25
C PRO A 25 14.33 -11.38 -13.33
N TRP A 26 13.74 -11.65 -12.17
CA TRP A 26 13.28 -10.65 -11.21
C TRP A 26 14.26 -10.48 -10.06
N HIS A 27 14.57 -9.23 -9.75
CA HIS A 27 15.19 -8.80 -8.52
C HIS A 27 14.10 -8.25 -7.59
N VAL A 28 13.84 -8.93 -6.49
CA VAL A 28 12.82 -8.56 -5.50
C VAL A 28 13.53 -7.96 -4.29
N SER A 29 13.17 -6.74 -3.90
CA SER A 29 13.76 -6.05 -2.76
C SER A 29 12.71 -5.32 -1.95
N TYR A 30 12.95 -5.18 -0.65
CA TYR A 30 12.17 -4.27 0.19
C TYR A 30 13.06 -3.40 1.07
N ASP A 31 12.50 -2.28 1.50
CA ASP A 31 13.05 -1.38 2.50
C ASP A 31 12.03 -1.18 3.62
N ILE A 32 12.52 -1.06 4.86
CA ILE A 32 11.70 -0.77 6.05
C ILE A 32 12.21 0.51 6.72
N SER A 33 11.31 1.37 7.16
CA SER A 33 11.62 2.54 7.97
C SER A 33 10.69 2.74 9.16
N CYS A 34 11.02 3.74 9.97
CA CYS A 34 10.11 4.32 10.95
C CYS A 34 8.99 5.13 10.30
N ILE A 35 8.03 5.54 11.14
CA ILE A 35 6.90 6.39 10.78
C ILE A 35 7.38 7.78 10.36
N LEU A 36 6.65 8.40 9.42
CA LEU A 36 6.85 9.76 8.95
C LEU A 36 6.78 10.74 10.13
N PRO A 37 7.79 11.60 10.34
CA PRO A 37 7.72 12.64 11.36
C PRO A 37 6.56 13.61 11.09
N SER A 38 5.88 14.06 12.14
CA SER A 38 4.76 15.00 12.06
C SER A 38 5.18 16.45 11.73
N VAL A 39 6.49 16.71 11.70
CA VAL A 39 7.05 18.04 11.43
C VAL A 39 8.27 17.93 10.52
N CYS A 40 8.52 18.99 9.76
CA CYS A 40 9.74 19.15 8.98
C CYS A 40 10.97 19.04 9.88
N SER A 41 11.85 18.09 9.58
CA SER A 41 13.10 17.86 10.31
C SER A 41 14.19 18.90 9.98
N THR A 42 14.08 19.55 8.83
CA THR A 42 15.12 20.43 8.27
C THR A 42 14.48 21.67 7.63
N LYS A 43 13.80 22.50 8.43
CA LYS A 43 13.11 23.71 7.96
C LYS A 43 14.00 24.60 7.09
N VAL A 44 15.24 24.83 7.52
CA VAL A 44 16.22 25.67 6.81
C VAL A 44 16.60 25.14 5.44
N VAL A 45 16.57 23.82 5.22
CA VAL A 45 16.87 23.20 3.91
C VAL A 45 15.60 23.16 3.06
N CYS A 46 14.47 22.75 3.65
CA CYS A 46 13.20 22.63 2.94
C CYS A 46 12.60 24.00 2.51
N GLU A 47 13.08 25.11 3.05
CA GLU A 47 12.72 26.47 2.62
C GLU A 47 13.53 26.97 1.41
N ARG A 48 14.64 26.30 1.04
CA ARG A 48 15.56 26.76 -0.02
C ARG A 48 15.13 26.37 -1.44
N ASP A 49 14.07 25.58 -1.58
CA ASP A 49 13.53 25.08 -2.85
C ASP A 49 14.60 24.42 -3.76
N ASP A 50 15.57 23.73 -3.15
CA ASP A 50 16.73 23.12 -3.81
C ASP A 50 16.59 21.58 -3.97
N ASP A 51 15.37 21.08 -4.12
CA ASP A 51 14.99 19.66 -4.29
C ASP A 51 15.45 18.71 -3.17
N GLN A 52 16.12 19.20 -2.12
CA GLN A 52 16.56 18.44 -0.95
C GLN A 52 15.53 18.47 0.19
N PHE A 53 14.27 18.21 -0.15
CA PHE A 53 13.19 18.18 0.84
C PHE A 53 13.30 16.96 1.77
N CYS A 54 12.98 17.16 3.05
CA CYS A 54 12.74 16.05 3.96
C CYS A 54 11.46 15.29 3.57
N GLN A 55 11.32 14.05 4.02
CA GLN A 55 10.17 13.18 3.70
C GLN A 55 8.83 13.85 4.00
N PHE A 56 8.71 14.55 5.14
CA PHE A 56 7.48 15.27 5.48
C PHE A 56 7.11 16.33 4.43
N CYS A 57 8.07 17.16 4.02
CA CYS A 57 7.84 18.20 3.02
C CYS A 57 7.56 17.62 1.63
N ILE A 58 8.18 16.50 1.26
CA ILE A 58 7.83 15.78 0.02
C ILE A 58 6.35 15.39 0.05
N TYR A 59 5.89 14.76 1.14
CA TYR A 59 4.49 14.36 1.28
C TYR A 59 3.54 15.57 1.25
N CYS A 60 3.88 16.68 1.93
CA CYS A 60 3.07 17.91 1.90
C CYS A 60 2.99 18.55 0.51
N LYS A 61 4.05 18.47 -0.30
CA LYS A 61 4.10 19.05 -1.65
C LYS A 61 3.36 18.17 -2.67
N GLU A 62 3.51 16.86 -2.55
CA GLU A 62 3.01 15.87 -3.51
C GLU A 62 1.55 15.46 -3.26
N LEU A 63 1.07 15.54 -2.01
CA LEU A 63 -0.27 15.12 -1.64
C LEU A 63 -1.21 16.32 -1.46
N SER A 64 -2.38 16.25 -2.09
CA SER A 64 -3.45 17.24 -1.96
C SER A 64 -4.51 16.82 -0.93
N ILE A 65 -4.08 16.32 0.24
CA ILE A 65 -4.95 15.88 1.33
C ILE A 65 -4.75 16.76 2.58
N PRO A 66 -5.80 17.03 3.37
CA PRO A 66 -5.74 17.97 4.49
C PRO A 66 -4.92 17.46 5.69
N HIS A 67 -4.87 16.15 5.89
CA HIS A 67 -4.06 15.48 6.91
C HIS A 67 -3.60 14.12 6.37
N PHE A 68 -2.56 13.55 7.00
CA PHE A 68 -2.03 12.23 6.68
C PHE A 68 -2.58 11.17 7.63
N PRO A 69 -2.54 9.88 7.26
CA PRO A 69 -2.77 8.80 8.21
C PRO A 69 -1.89 8.92 9.46
N ASP A 70 -2.38 8.48 10.61
CA ASP A 70 -1.64 8.49 11.89
C ASP A 70 -0.24 7.87 11.76
N MET A 71 -0.12 6.80 10.99
CA MET A 71 1.11 6.06 10.78
C MET A 71 1.39 5.88 9.29
N VAL A 72 2.18 6.77 8.70
CA VAL A 72 2.72 6.61 7.34
C VAL A 72 4.15 6.10 7.42
N PHE A 73 4.51 5.07 6.65
CA PHE A 73 5.88 4.53 6.62
C PHE A 73 6.58 4.92 5.31
N PRO A 74 7.19 6.11 5.22
CA PRO A 74 7.49 6.75 3.93
C PRO A 74 8.51 6.01 3.08
N LYS A 75 9.39 5.21 3.69
CA LYS A 75 10.38 4.39 2.98
C LYS A 75 10.07 2.90 3.04
N ASN A 76 8.88 2.50 3.51
CA ASN A 76 8.43 1.13 3.33
C ASN A 76 8.11 0.95 1.85
N THR A 77 9.00 0.26 1.15
CA THR A 77 8.85 0.03 -0.29
C THR A 77 9.06 -1.44 -0.61
N LEU A 78 8.26 -1.95 -1.53
CA LEU A 78 8.48 -3.25 -2.18
C LEU A 78 8.74 -2.98 -3.65
N LYS A 79 9.85 -3.47 -4.17
CA LYS A 79 10.25 -3.29 -5.56
C LYS A 79 10.53 -4.64 -6.20
N LEU A 80 9.90 -4.90 -7.34
CA LEU A 80 10.17 -6.04 -8.22
C LEU A 80 10.71 -5.47 -9.52
N ALA A 81 12.02 -5.62 -9.75
CA ALA A 81 12.69 -5.15 -10.96
C ALA A 81 13.02 -6.34 -11.87
N HIS A 82 12.50 -6.33 -13.09
CA HIS A 82 12.82 -7.31 -14.10
C HIS A 82 14.08 -6.91 -14.89
N LYS A 83 14.83 -7.88 -15.40
CA LYS A 83 16.02 -7.66 -16.22
C LYS A 83 15.79 -6.82 -17.49
N SER A 84 14.54 -6.71 -17.97
CA SER A 84 14.19 -5.87 -19.13
C SER A 84 14.08 -4.38 -18.79
N GLY A 85 14.16 -4.00 -17.51
CA GLY A 85 13.89 -2.64 -17.04
C GLY A 85 12.46 -2.41 -16.53
N ALA A 86 11.55 -3.37 -16.72
CA ALA A 86 10.21 -3.31 -16.13
C ALA A 86 10.28 -3.35 -14.59
N ILE A 87 9.56 -2.45 -13.94
CA ILE A 87 9.53 -2.36 -12.47
C ILE A 87 8.08 -2.30 -12.01
N ILE A 88 7.78 -3.13 -11.01
CA ILE A 88 6.57 -3.05 -10.19
C ILE A 88 7.00 -2.54 -8.81
N HIS A 89 6.43 -1.42 -8.38
CA HIS A 89 6.81 -0.74 -7.16
C HIS A 89 5.59 -0.45 -6.29
N PHE A 90 5.71 -0.65 -4.98
CA PHE A 90 4.69 -0.34 -3.99
C PHE A 90 5.27 0.60 -2.95
N ASN A 91 4.64 1.75 -2.78
CA ASN A 91 5.04 2.74 -1.78
C ASN A 91 3.81 3.54 -1.27
N PRO A 92 3.89 4.15 -0.07
CA PRO A 92 2.74 4.86 0.50
C PRO A 92 2.40 6.14 -0.24
N LEU A 93 3.39 6.84 -0.80
CA LEU A 93 3.18 8.13 -1.45
C LEU A 93 2.25 7.98 -2.67
N ASP A 94 2.57 7.05 -3.56
CA ASP A 94 1.75 6.77 -4.74
C ASP A 94 0.37 6.23 -4.36
N ALA A 95 0.29 5.42 -3.30
CA ALA A 95 -0.99 4.94 -2.78
C ALA A 95 -1.88 6.06 -2.25
N LEU A 96 -1.30 7.02 -1.51
CA LEU A 96 -2.00 8.20 -0.98
C LEU A 96 -2.37 9.19 -2.08
N LYS A 97 -1.60 9.26 -3.17
CA LYS A 97 -1.99 10.02 -4.38
C LYS A 97 -3.26 9.47 -5.04
N CYS A 98 -3.68 8.23 -4.76
CA CYS A 98 -4.91 7.64 -5.27
C CYS A 98 -6.13 7.84 -4.35
N VAL A 99 -5.94 8.43 -3.16
CA VAL A 99 -7.04 8.67 -2.21
C VAL A 99 -8.03 9.67 -2.79
N GLY A 100 -9.33 9.33 -2.71
CA GLY A 100 -10.43 10.21 -3.13
C GLY A 100 -10.52 10.51 -4.64
N LYS A 101 -9.68 9.90 -5.50
CA LYS A 101 -9.74 10.12 -6.96
C LYS A 101 -10.95 9.46 -7.62
N ASN A 102 -11.36 8.30 -7.11
CA ASN A 102 -12.36 7.44 -7.74
C ASN A 102 -13.60 7.19 -6.86
N GLU A 103 -13.71 7.84 -5.70
CA GLU A 103 -14.88 7.71 -4.82
C GLU A 103 -15.51 9.06 -4.51
N ILE A 104 -16.73 9.24 -4.99
CA ILE A 104 -17.70 10.07 -4.29
C ILE A 104 -18.18 9.19 -3.15
N ILE A 105 -17.65 9.37 -1.94
CA ILE A 105 -18.23 8.72 -0.76
C ILE A 105 -19.69 9.16 -0.73
N GLU A 106 -20.60 8.20 -0.97
CA GLU A 106 -22.02 8.42 -0.81
C GLU A 106 -22.24 8.98 0.60
N VAL A 107 -22.96 10.09 0.62
CA VAL A 107 -23.16 11.03 1.72
C VAL A 107 -23.66 10.36 3.02
N SER A 108 -24.12 9.11 2.97
CA SER A 108 -24.64 8.33 4.10
C SER A 108 -23.61 7.97 5.18
N CYS A 109 -22.36 7.65 4.82
CA CYS A 109 -21.30 7.39 5.82
C CYS A 109 -20.71 8.68 6.39
N ALA A 110 -20.65 9.73 5.58
CA ALA A 110 -20.20 11.05 6.03
C ALA A 110 -21.20 11.66 7.02
N GLU A 111 -22.51 11.49 6.81
CA GLU A 111 -23.55 11.94 7.73
C GLU A 111 -23.49 11.19 9.07
N ALA A 112 -23.40 9.86 9.07
CA ALA A 112 -23.29 9.08 10.33
C ALA A 112 -22.02 9.41 11.13
N TRP A 113 -20.90 9.66 10.45
CA TRP A 113 -19.64 10.06 11.09
C TRP A 113 -19.63 11.54 11.54
N GLN A 114 -20.33 12.42 10.81
CA GLN A 114 -20.56 13.82 11.21
C GLN A 114 -21.53 13.92 12.40
N GLU A 115 -22.56 13.07 12.46
CA GLU A 115 -23.52 13.02 13.58
C GLU A 115 -22.86 12.55 14.90
N ALA A 116 -21.82 11.71 14.82
CA ALA A 116 -21.05 11.29 15.99
C ALA A 116 -20.17 12.42 16.59
N ARG A 117 -20.03 13.57 15.90
CA ARG A 117 -19.25 14.74 16.37
C ARG A 117 -20.11 16.02 16.37
N PRO A 118 -20.62 16.49 17.52
CA PRO A 118 -21.45 17.70 17.60
C PRO A 118 -20.71 19.02 17.29
N GLU A 119 -19.39 19.01 17.06
CA GLU A 119 -18.55 20.22 16.89
C GLU A 119 -17.79 20.29 15.55
N SER A 120 -18.20 19.57 14.51
CA SER A 120 -17.55 19.72 13.19
C SER A 120 -18.22 20.84 12.37
N GLU A 121 -17.50 21.95 12.20
CA GLU A 121 -17.89 23.06 11.34
C GLU A 121 -18.25 22.57 9.92
N LYS A 122 -19.45 22.94 9.49
CA LYS A 122 -20.02 22.59 8.19
C LYS A 122 -19.13 23.09 7.05
N LEU A 123 -18.74 22.13 6.19
CA LEU A 123 -18.28 22.30 4.80
C LEU A 123 -16.90 22.96 4.58
N LYS A 124 -15.86 22.11 4.55
CA LYS A 124 -14.84 22.14 3.49
C LYS A 124 -14.93 20.79 2.77
N LYS A 125 -14.80 20.78 1.44
CA LYS A 125 -14.95 19.64 0.51
C LYS A 125 -14.91 18.28 1.22
N ALA A 126 -15.95 17.46 1.05
CA ALA A 126 -16.04 16.10 1.60
C ALA A 126 -14.73 15.35 1.34
N PHE A 127 -13.85 15.37 2.34
CA PHE A 127 -12.56 14.72 2.28
C PHE A 127 -12.76 13.29 2.76
N ASP A 128 -12.18 12.36 2.03
CA ASP A 128 -12.15 10.98 2.44
C ASP A 128 -11.14 10.80 3.59
N TRP A 129 -11.65 10.91 4.82
CA TRP A 129 -10.91 10.62 6.05
C TRP A 129 -10.61 9.13 6.24
N THR A 130 -11.15 8.25 5.39
CA THR A 130 -10.87 6.81 5.44
C THR A 130 -9.61 6.44 4.67
N PHE A 131 -9.04 7.37 3.89
CA PHE A 131 -7.88 7.12 3.01
C PHE A 131 -8.11 5.95 2.04
N SER A 132 -9.34 5.81 1.53
CA SER A 132 -9.69 4.76 0.57
C SER A 132 -8.94 4.97 -0.74
N THR A 133 -8.18 3.94 -1.11
CA THR A 133 -7.31 3.97 -2.30
C THR A 133 -7.62 2.77 -3.19
N ASP A 134 -7.62 2.98 -4.50
CA ASP A 134 -7.73 1.91 -5.51
C ASP A 134 -6.36 1.54 -6.10
N TYR A 135 -5.28 1.94 -5.42
CA TYR A 135 -3.90 1.70 -5.82
C TYR A 135 -3.63 0.21 -6.09
N LYS A 136 -3.05 -0.07 -7.26
CA LYS A 136 -2.78 -1.44 -7.76
C LYS A 136 -1.29 -1.71 -7.96
N GLY A 137 -0.43 -0.90 -7.31
CA GLY A 137 1.00 -0.83 -7.58
C GLY A 137 1.34 0.17 -8.68
N THR A 138 2.54 0.75 -8.59
CA THR A 138 3.12 1.65 -9.58
C THR A 138 3.90 0.79 -10.60
N LEU A 139 3.59 0.96 -11.88
CA LEU A 139 4.22 0.22 -12.99
C LEU A 139 5.07 1.20 -13.82
N THR A 140 6.20 0.74 -14.36
CA THR A 140 6.93 1.49 -15.39
C THR A 140 6.37 1.24 -16.79
N ASP A 141 6.74 2.10 -17.74
CA ASP A 141 6.24 2.07 -19.12
C ASP A 141 6.59 0.78 -19.89
N ASN A 142 7.57 0.01 -19.42
CA ASN A 142 7.94 -1.29 -20.01
C ASN A 142 6.95 -2.42 -19.66
N ILE A 143 5.84 -2.13 -18.99
CA ILE A 143 4.79 -3.08 -18.65
C ILE A 143 3.51 -2.71 -19.39
N VAL A 144 3.05 -3.60 -20.27
CA VAL A 144 1.75 -3.45 -20.95
C VAL A 144 0.69 -4.20 -20.16
N VAL A 145 -0.41 -3.51 -19.87
CA VAL A 145 -1.56 -4.08 -19.16
C VAL A 145 -2.58 -4.55 -20.18
N GLU A 146 -2.88 -5.84 -20.18
CA GLU A 146 -3.89 -6.45 -21.05
C GLU A 146 -5.00 -7.08 -20.21
N GLU A 147 -6.26 -6.94 -20.63
CA GLU A 147 -7.38 -7.63 -19.99
C GLU A 147 -7.29 -9.14 -20.20
N THR A 148 -7.69 -9.92 -19.20
CA THR A 148 -7.71 -11.38 -19.32
C THR A 148 -8.81 -12.02 -18.49
N HIS A 149 -9.19 -13.23 -18.89
CA HIS A 149 -10.05 -14.12 -18.10
C HIS A 149 -9.24 -15.19 -17.35
N GLU A 150 -7.92 -15.22 -17.53
CA GLU A 150 -7.05 -16.11 -16.76
C GLU A 150 -7.07 -15.72 -15.28
N VAL A 151 -7.14 -16.71 -14.40
CA VAL A 151 -7.21 -16.51 -12.95
C VAL A 151 -6.00 -17.13 -12.26
N ILE A 152 -5.64 -16.62 -11.10
CA ILE A 152 -4.57 -17.18 -10.28
C ILE A 152 -5.00 -18.56 -9.79
N ASP A 153 -4.20 -19.58 -10.10
CA ASP A 153 -4.44 -20.93 -9.60
C ASP A 153 -4.08 -21.04 -8.12
N PHE A 154 -5.10 -20.99 -7.28
CA PHE A 154 -4.95 -21.11 -5.82
C PHE A 154 -4.48 -22.49 -5.37
N GLU A 155 -4.58 -23.54 -6.19
CA GLU A 155 -4.06 -24.85 -5.82
C GLU A 155 -2.53 -24.85 -5.76
N ILE A 156 -1.87 -24.08 -6.63
CA ILE A 156 -0.42 -23.84 -6.57
C ILE A 156 -0.05 -23.11 -5.27
N LEU A 157 -0.89 -22.17 -4.81
CA LEU A 157 -0.65 -21.42 -3.58
C LEU A 157 -0.83 -22.24 -2.29
N LYS A 158 -1.55 -23.37 -2.36
CA LYS A 158 -1.76 -24.28 -1.21
C LYS A 158 -0.64 -25.31 -1.04
N GLN A 159 0.24 -25.45 -2.04
CA GLN A 159 1.36 -26.39 -1.97
C GLN A 159 2.31 -26.02 -0.83
N ARG A 160 2.81 -27.05 -0.13
CA ARG A 160 3.70 -26.87 1.03
C ARG A 160 5.17 -26.78 0.58
N ASP A 161 5.45 -25.78 -0.23
CA ASP A 161 6.82 -25.48 -0.66
C ASP A 161 7.53 -24.59 0.37
N GLN A 162 8.86 -24.66 0.39
CA GLN A 162 9.68 -23.79 1.22
C GLN A 162 9.58 -22.35 0.73
N ILE A 163 9.22 -21.43 1.62
CA ILE A 163 9.27 -19.99 1.33
C ILE A 163 10.73 -19.55 1.31
N LEU A 164 11.22 -19.08 0.16
CA LEU A 164 12.58 -18.60 -0.03
C LEU A 164 12.76 -17.16 0.47
N PHE A 165 11.71 -16.35 0.31
CA PHE A 165 11.71 -14.95 0.73
C PHE A 165 10.29 -14.54 1.12
N TYR A 166 10.18 -13.85 2.25
CA TYR A 166 8.90 -13.37 2.77
C TYR A 166 9.06 -12.02 3.42
N HIS A 167 8.11 -11.13 3.13
CA HIS A 167 7.97 -9.91 3.90
C HIS A 167 6.54 -9.38 3.89
N ASP A 168 6.17 -8.66 4.94
CA ASP A 168 4.85 -8.02 5.13
C ASP A 168 5.10 -6.56 5.56
N LEU A 169 4.85 -5.62 4.65
CA LEU A 169 5.11 -4.19 4.83
C LEU A 169 3.80 -3.46 5.03
N THR A 170 3.64 -2.79 6.17
CA THR A 170 2.61 -1.75 6.31
C THR A 170 3.07 -0.49 5.59
N LEU A 171 2.27 0.03 4.65
CA LEU A 171 2.57 1.28 3.94
C LEU A 171 2.01 2.48 4.72
N PHE A 172 0.75 2.38 5.14
CA PHE A 172 0.15 3.32 6.09
C PHE A 172 -0.96 2.65 6.92
N GLU A 173 -1.25 3.25 8.06
CA GLU A 173 -2.30 2.85 8.99
C GLU A 173 -2.88 4.08 9.71
N ASP A 174 -4.18 4.06 9.99
CA ASP A 174 -4.93 5.11 10.69
C ASP A 174 -6.00 4.46 11.58
N GLU A 175 -6.16 4.96 12.80
CA GLU A 175 -7.13 4.42 13.77
C GLU A 175 -8.49 5.12 13.68
N LEU A 176 -8.66 6.03 12.71
CA LEU A 176 -9.90 6.78 12.45
C LEU A 176 -10.42 7.50 13.71
N HIS A 177 -9.50 7.94 14.56
CA HIS A 177 -9.77 8.48 15.90
C HIS A 177 -10.56 7.50 16.80
N ASP A 178 -10.08 6.26 16.92
CA ASP A 178 -10.70 5.18 17.71
C ASP A 178 -12.07 4.70 17.20
N HIS A 179 -12.46 5.07 15.98
CA HIS A 179 -13.74 4.66 15.36
C HIS A 179 -13.58 3.60 14.26
N GLY A 180 -12.41 2.96 14.19
CA GLY A 180 -12.17 1.88 13.26
C GLY A 180 -10.70 1.70 12.94
N VAL A 181 -10.44 1.24 11.71
CA VAL A 181 -9.08 1.13 11.19
C VAL A 181 -9.08 1.29 9.68
N SER A 182 -8.11 2.04 9.18
CA SER A 182 -7.75 2.08 7.77
C SER A 182 -6.30 1.66 7.63
N LYS A 183 -6.03 0.63 6.83
CA LYS A 183 -4.70 0.04 6.72
C LYS A 183 -4.40 -0.38 5.30
N LEU A 184 -3.24 0.03 4.79
CA LEU A 184 -2.68 -0.48 3.54
C LEU A 184 -1.39 -1.23 3.83
N SER A 185 -1.33 -2.51 3.46
CA SER A 185 -0.11 -3.31 3.53
C SER A 185 0.16 -4.09 2.25
N VAL A 186 1.43 -4.41 2.01
CA VAL A 186 1.87 -5.25 0.89
C VAL A 186 2.71 -6.41 1.40
N LYS A 187 2.31 -7.63 1.02
CA LYS A 187 2.98 -8.87 1.38
C LYS A 187 3.60 -9.49 0.14
N ILE A 188 4.82 -10.00 0.25
CA ILE A 188 5.52 -10.75 -0.80
C ILE A 188 5.89 -12.14 -0.29
N ARG A 189 5.67 -13.15 -1.13
CA ARG A 189 6.18 -14.52 -0.96
C ARG A 189 6.91 -14.91 -2.24
N VAL A 190 8.15 -15.35 -2.12
CA VAL A 190 8.90 -16.00 -3.21
C VAL A 190 9.06 -17.46 -2.86
N MET A 191 8.52 -18.32 -3.72
CA MET A 191 8.64 -19.77 -3.69
C MET A 191 9.65 -20.21 -4.76
N PRO A 192 10.05 -21.50 -4.81
CA PRO A 192 10.98 -21.99 -5.82
C PRO A 192 10.48 -21.84 -7.27
N SER A 193 9.16 -21.87 -7.47
CA SER A 193 8.54 -21.87 -8.79
C SER A 193 7.76 -20.59 -9.12
N TYR A 194 7.45 -19.73 -8.15
CA TYR A 194 6.69 -18.50 -8.39
C TYR A 194 6.99 -17.45 -7.33
N TRP A 195 6.59 -16.20 -7.61
CA TRP A 195 6.37 -15.22 -6.57
C TRP A 195 4.92 -14.75 -6.55
N TYR A 196 4.47 -14.32 -5.37
CA TYR A 196 3.11 -13.85 -5.13
C TYR A 196 3.13 -12.61 -4.24
N VAL A 197 2.44 -11.55 -4.69
CA VAL A 197 2.25 -10.30 -3.96
C VAL A 197 0.78 -10.13 -3.60
N LEU A 198 0.50 -9.71 -2.37
CA LEU A 198 -0.82 -9.25 -1.93
C LEU A 198 -0.68 -7.83 -1.39
N LEU A 199 -1.15 -6.85 -2.18
CA LEU A 199 -1.42 -5.51 -1.70
C LEU A 199 -2.86 -5.48 -1.20
N ARG A 200 -3.07 -5.12 0.06
CA ARG A 200 -4.40 -5.09 0.69
C ARG A 200 -4.61 -3.76 1.38
N TYR A 201 -5.63 -3.04 0.91
CA TYR A 201 -6.29 -2.00 1.68
C TYR A 201 -7.45 -2.63 2.46
N PHE A 202 -7.52 -2.37 3.75
CA PHE A 202 -8.58 -2.81 4.64
C PHE A 202 -9.12 -1.60 5.41
N LEU A 203 -10.44 -1.45 5.38
CA LEU A 203 -11.16 -0.41 6.09
C LEU A 203 -12.26 -1.05 6.92
N ARG A 204 -12.29 -0.72 8.19
CA ARG A 204 -13.40 -1.00 9.10
C ARG A 204 -13.79 0.33 9.72
N VAL A 205 -15.04 0.75 9.53
CA VAL A 205 -15.63 1.84 10.31
C VAL A 205 -16.63 1.18 11.24
N ASP A 206 -16.37 1.29 12.54
CA ASP A 206 -17.12 0.55 13.55
C ASP A 206 -18.62 0.85 13.46
N ASP A 207 -19.44 -0.20 13.47
CA ASP A 207 -20.90 -0.17 13.33
C ASP A 207 -21.46 0.45 12.03
N VAL A 208 -20.58 0.79 11.07
CA VAL A 208 -20.97 1.41 9.79
C VAL A 208 -20.73 0.46 8.61
N LEU A 209 -19.47 0.18 8.26
CA LEU A 209 -19.12 -0.67 7.12
C LEU A 209 -17.76 -1.34 7.26
N VAL A 210 -17.57 -2.38 6.47
CA VAL A 210 -16.28 -3.02 6.26
C VAL A 210 -16.00 -3.12 4.77
N ARG A 211 -14.79 -2.73 4.38
CA ARG A 211 -14.34 -2.67 2.99
C ARG A 211 -12.95 -3.27 2.87
N SER A 212 -12.73 -3.97 1.77
CA SER A 212 -11.41 -4.47 1.41
C SER A 212 -11.15 -4.30 -0.08
N ARG A 213 -9.98 -3.77 -0.43
CA ARG A 213 -9.49 -3.71 -1.80
C ARG A 213 -8.17 -4.45 -1.88
N GLU A 214 -8.13 -5.51 -2.65
CA GLU A 214 -7.00 -6.42 -2.75
C GLU A 214 -6.48 -6.44 -4.18
N THR A 215 -5.19 -6.16 -4.35
CA THR A 215 -4.46 -6.43 -5.60
C THR A 215 -3.53 -7.59 -5.37
N ARG A 216 -3.81 -8.71 -6.03
CA ARG A 216 -2.97 -9.90 -6.04
C ARG A 216 -2.15 -9.89 -7.32
N MET A 217 -0.84 -10.10 -7.20
CA MET A 217 0.02 -10.34 -8.36
C MET A 217 0.71 -11.68 -8.23
N PHE A 218 0.72 -12.46 -9.31
CA PHE A 218 1.29 -13.78 -9.37
C PHE A 218 2.13 -13.93 -10.62
N HIS A 219 3.33 -14.48 -10.46
CA HIS A 219 4.21 -14.80 -11.57
C HIS A 219 4.80 -16.18 -11.38
N LEU A 220 4.53 -17.06 -12.34
CA LEU A 220 5.14 -18.37 -12.42
C LEU A 220 6.46 -18.29 -13.19
N LEU A 221 7.49 -18.97 -12.68
CA LEU A 221 8.79 -19.03 -13.33
C LEU A 221 8.64 -19.52 -14.78
N ASN A 222 9.39 -18.90 -15.69
CA ASN A 222 9.37 -19.16 -17.14
C ASN A 222 8.10 -18.70 -17.89
N THR A 223 7.19 -17.96 -17.24
CA THR A 223 6.18 -17.16 -17.95
C THR A 223 6.73 -15.78 -18.30
N ASP A 224 6.14 -15.11 -19.28
CA ASP A 224 6.52 -13.77 -19.76
C ASP A 224 5.59 -12.65 -19.26
N TYR A 225 4.63 -13.00 -18.41
CA TYR A 225 3.69 -12.07 -17.81
C TYR A 225 3.53 -12.27 -16.30
N VAL A 226 2.91 -11.27 -15.67
CA VAL A 226 2.40 -11.35 -14.31
C VAL A 226 0.88 -11.29 -14.36
N LEU A 227 0.19 -12.22 -13.70
CA LEU A 227 -1.25 -12.11 -13.48
C LEU A 227 -1.52 -11.12 -12.36
N ARG A 228 -2.38 -10.13 -12.61
CA ARG A 228 -2.84 -9.17 -11.61
C ARG A 228 -4.35 -9.24 -11.45
N GLU A 229 -4.82 -9.70 -10.29
CA GLU A 229 -6.23 -9.70 -9.90
C GLU A 229 -6.50 -8.57 -8.91
N TYR A 230 -7.39 -7.66 -9.27
CA TYR A 230 -7.96 -6.66 -8.36
C TYR A 230 -9.34 -7.13 -7.90
N THR A 231 -9.62 -7.01 -6.60
CA THR A 231 -10.93 -7.32 -6.03
C THR A 231 -11.31 -6.25 -5.01
N PHE A 232 -12.48 -5.66 -5.17
CA PHE A 232 -13.10 -4.78 -4.18
C PHE A 232 -14.29 -5.49 -3.56
N LYS A 233 -14.29 -5.58 -2.23
CA LYS A 233 -15.37 -6.14 -1.44
C LYS A 233 -15.85 -5.15 -0.40
N GLU A 234 -17.15 -5.15 -0.14
CA GLU A 234 -17.75 -4.27 0.85
C GLU A 234 -19.07 -4.85 1.38
N ALA A 235 -19.33 -4.60 2.65
CA ALA A 235 -20.65 -4.79 3.27
C ALA A 235 -20.87 -3.75 4.37
N ASN A 236 -22.12 -3.39 4.63
CA ASN A 236 -22.44 -2.62 5.83
C ASN A 236 -22.28 -3.49 7.06
N ALA A 237 -21.93 -2.89 8.20
CA ALA A 237 -21.82 -3.60 9.46
C ALA A 237 -23.14 -4.30 9.85
N LYS A 238 -24.29 -3.71 9.48
CA LYS A 238 -25.62 -4.28 9.72
C LYS A 238 -25.89 -5.56 8.92
N ASP A 239 -25.25 -5.72 7.76
CA ASP A 239 -25.40 -6.90 6.89
C ASP A 239 -24.44 -8.02 7.33
N LEU A 240 -23.37 -7.64 8.02
CA LEU A 240 -22.41 -8.55 8.64
C LEU A 240 -23.01 -9.00 9.98
N ASN A 241 -23.61 -10.19 10.03
CA ASN A 241 -24.06 -10.84 11.27
C ASN A 241 -22.88 -11.29 12.17
N MET A 242 -21.91 -10.40 12.39
CA MET A 242 -20.67 -10.62 13.12
C MET A 242 -20.42 -9.41 14.02
N PRO A 243 -20.17 -9.58 15.32
CA PRO A 243 -19.84 -8.47 16.21
C PRO A 243 -18.42 -7.94 15.93
N THR A 244 -18.20 -6.64 16.16
CA THR A 244 -16.90 -5.97 15.97
C THR A 244 -15.75 -6.65 16.73
N SER A 245 -16.04 -7.30 17.87
CA SER A 245 -15.06 -8.07 18.64
C SER A 245 -14.49 -9.31 17.94
N GLN A 246 -15.19 -9.80 16.91
CA GLN A 246 -14.75 -10.88 16.02
C GLN A 246 -14.07 -10.34 14.75
N MET A 247 -14.11 -9.03 14.51
CA MET A 247 -13.51 -8.35 13.36
C MET A 247 -12.12 -7.80 13.69
N LYS A 248 -11.26 -8.61 14.31
CA LYS A 248 -9.94 -8.16 14.76
C LYS A 248 -8.98 -7.98 13.60
N GLU A 249 -8.90 -9.00 12.75
CA GLU A 249 -8.03 -9.01 11.58
C GLU A 249 -8.84 -8.95 10.30
N ALA A 250 -8.24 -8.42 9.25
CA ALA A 250 -8.88 -8.35 7.93
C ALA A 250 -9.34 -9.74 7.43
N ASP A 251 -8.53 -10.77 7.69
CA ASP A 251 -8.82 -12.14 7.26
C ASP A 251 -10.03 -12.76 8.00
N ASP A 252 -10.43 -12.23 9.16
CA ASP A 252 -11.61 -12.70 9.90
C ASP A 252 -12.92 -12.31 9.19
N VAL A 253 -12.92 -11.19 8.43
CA VAL A 253 -14.14 -10.57 7.90
C VAL A 253 -14.24 -10.62 6.38
N ILE A 254 -13.11 -10.51 5.66
CA ILE A 254 -13.03 -10.52 4.19
C ILE A 254 -13.80 -11.66 3.51
N PRO A 255 -13.83 -12.90 4.05
CA PRO A 255 -14.61 -14.00 3.46
C PRO A 255 -16.11 -13.75 3.40
N TYR A 256 -16.64 -12.90 4.29
CA TYR A 256 -18.08 -12.58 4.41
C TYR A 256 -18.49 -11.35 3.61
N LEU A 257 -17.53 -10.59 3.06
CA LEU A 257 -17.82 -9.38 2.29
C LEU A 257 -18.31 -9.72 0.88
N THR A 258 -19.27 -8.93 0.40
CA THR A 258 -19.78 -9.05 -0.97
C THR A 258 -18.79 -8.46 -1.96
N VAL A 259 -18.46 -9.19 -3.03
CA VAL A 259 -17.62 -8.70 -4.12
C VAL A 259 -18.39 -7.65 -4.92
N LYS A 260 -17.87 -6.43 -4.96
CA LYS A 260 -18.43 -5.29 -5.72
C LYS A 260 -17.76 -5.15 -7.09
N GLU A 261 -16.46 -5.41 -7.15
CA GLU A 261 -15.67 -5.33 -8.38
C GLU A 261 -14.63 -6.44 -8.39
N LYS A 262 -14.41 -7.04 -9.55
CA LYS A 262 -13.30 -7.95 -9.79
C LYS A 262 -12.78 -7.73 -11.20
N VAL A 263 -11.48 -7.46 -11.34
CA VAL A 263 -10.84 -7.23 -12.63
C VAL A 263 -9.53 -8.01 -12.67
N THR A 264 -9.24 -8.66 -13.78
CA THR A 264 -8.00 -9.40 -13.98
C THR A 264 -7.25 -8.90 -15.20
N HIS A 265 -5.93 -8.77 -15.05
CA HIS A 265 -5.04 -8.31 -16.10
C HIS A 265 -3.82 -9.23 -16.23
N LYS A 266 -3.27 -9.30 -17.44
CA LYS A 266 -1.88 -9.69 -17.67
C LYS A 266 -1.02 -8.44 -17.73
N LEU A 267 0.09 -8.46 -16.99
CA LEU A 267 1.15 -7.47 -17.09
C LEU A 267 2.23 -8.09 -17.97
N ILE A 268 2.21 -7.76 -19.26
CA ILE A 268 3.20 -8.24 -20.23
C ILE A 268 4.47 -7.41 -20.05
N VAL A 269 5.58 -8.10 -19.80
CA VAL A 269 6.87 -7.43 -19.67
C VAL A 269 7.48 -7.26 -21.06
N ASN A 270 7.53 -6.02 -21.55
CA ASN A 270 8.18 -5.74 -22.82
C ASN A 270 9.69 -5.93 -22.68
N PHE A 271 10.25 -6.72 -23.60
CA PHE A 271 11.66 -6.68 -23.90
C PHE A 271 11.79 -5.62 -24.98
N ASP A 272 12.08 -4.38 -24.59
CA ASP A 272 12.54 -3.41 -25.59
C ASP A 272 13.78 -4.02 -26.23
N SER A 273 13.62 -4.42 -27.49
CA SER A 273 14.65 -4.94 -28.38
C SER A 273 15.45 -3.75 -28.89
N ASN A 274 16.01 -2.97 -27.96
CA ASN A 274 17.03 -2.00 -28.30
C ASN A 274 18.38 -2.71 -28.29
N SER A 275 18.64 -3.28 -29.46
CA SER A 275 19.95 -3.47 -30.11
C SER A 275 21.02 -2.46 -29.69
#